data_AF-A0A6A8AAA5-F1
#
_entry.id   AF-A0A6A8AAA5-F1
#
_cell.length_a   1.000
_cell.length_b   1.000
_cell.length_c   1.000
_cell.angle_alpha   90.00
_cell.angle_beta   90.00
_cell.angle_gamma   90.00
#
_symmetry.space_group_name_H-M   'P 1'
#
loop_
_entity.id
_entity.type
_entity.pdbx_description
1 polymer ?
#
loop_
_entity_poly.entity_id
_entity_poly.type
_entity_poly.pdbx_seq_one_letter_code
_entity_poly.pdbx_strand_id
1 'polypeptide(L)' 'MPKKVARILAADDAVGTEELEAVIHYLNNKLYLAKINGEPVPFLTYRNRRIFEATLRIRTDPFAP' A
#
# COMPACT_ATOMS: atom_id res chain seq x y z
N MET A 1 -4.94 12.39 -6.30
CA MET A 1 -4.74 11.08 -6.97
C MET A 1 -3.63 10.29 -6.27
N PRO A 2 -3.77 8.97 -6.04
CA PRO A 2 -2.85 8.13 -5.25
C PRO A 2 -1.36 8.28 -5.60
N LYS A 3 -1.04 8.59 -6.87
CA LYS A 3 0.33 8.82 -7.35
C LYS A 3 1.08 9.95 -6.62
N LYS A 4 0.42 11.08 -6.28
CA LYS A 4 1.09 12.19 -5.56
C LYS A 4 1.48 11.79 -4.15
N VAL A 5 0.58 11.10 -3.45
CA VAL A 5 0.81 10.64 -2.07
C VAL A 5 1.90 9.57 -2.05
N ALA A 6 1.88 8.62 -2.99
CA ALA A 6 2.89 7.58 -3.08
C ALA A 6 4.31 8.13 -3.31
N ARG A 7 4.46 9.19 -4.12
CA ARG A 7 5.77 9.84 -4.32
C ARG A 7 6.27 10.55 -3.07
N ILE A 8 5.40 11.19 -2.31
CA ILE A 8 5.77 11.83 -1.04
C ILE A 8 6.25 10.76 -0.06
N LEU A 9 5.49 9.68 0.11
CA LEU A 9 5.86 8.57 0.99
C LEU A 9 7.12 7.84 0.53
N ALA A 10 7.37 7.76 -0.78
CA ALA A 10 8.55 7.09 -1.30
C ALA A 10 9.83 7.85 -0.97
N ALA A 11 9.74 9.18 -0.88
CA ALA A 11 10.85 10.06 -0.49
C ALA A 11 11.02 10.21 1.03
N ASP A 12 10.06 9.72 1.81
CA ASP A 12 10.10 9.71 3.28
C ASP A 12 10.84 8.45 3.76
N ASP A 13 11.85 8.60 4.61
CA ASP A 13 12.66 7.52 5.19
C ASP A 13 12.19 7.10 6.58
N ALA A 14 11.17 7.75 7.15
CA ALA A 14 10.62 7.42 8.47
C ALA A 14 9.97 6.03 8.53
N VAL A 15 9.65 5.44 7.37
CA VAL A 15 9.14 4.07 7.25
C VAL A 15 10.03 3.28 6.30
N GLY A 16 10.67 2.23 6.81
CA GLY A 16 11.54 1.34 6.06
C GLY A 16 10.81 0.59 4.94
N THR A 17 11.57 -0.04 4.03
CA THR A 17 11.00 -0.86 2.95
C THR A 17 10.32 -2.11 3.53
N GLU A 18 10.91 -2.72 4.54
CA GLU A 18 10.41 -3.90 5.24
C GLU A 18 9.09 -3.60 5.96
N GLU A 19 8.99 -2.43 6.60
CA GLU A 19 7.76 -1.97 7.24
C GLU A 19 6.65 -1.72 6.21
N LEU A 20 7.01 -1.17 5.05
CA LEU A 20 6.09 -0.95 3.94
C LEU A 20 5.56 -2.29 3.37
N GLU A 21 6.43 -3.27 3.19
CA GLU A 21 6.06 -4.64 2.79
C GLU A 21 5.15 -5.32 3.82
N ALA A 22 5.47 -5.20 5.11
CA ALA A 22 4.67 -5.74 6.20
C ALA A 22 3.25 -5.13 6.22
N VAL A 23 3.14 -3.82 6.03
CA VAL A 23 1.84 -3.14 5.96
C VAL A 23 1.04 -3.59 4.72
N ILE A 24 1.68 -3.75 3.56
CA ILE A 24 1.00 -4.28 2.36
C ILE A 24 0.48 -5.69 2.63
N HIS A 25 1.28 -6.56 3.27
CA HIS A 25 0.86 -7.91 3.64
C HIS A 25 -0.35 -7.89 4.59
N TYR A 26 -0.30 -7.06 5.64
CA TYR A 26 -1.41 -6.89 6.58
C TYR A 26 -2.71 -6.43 5.89
N LEU A 27 -2.62 -5.43 5.00
CA LEU A 27 -3.78 -4.91 4.29
C LEU A 27 -4.35 -5.93 3.30
N ASN A 28 -3.50 -6.72 2.64
CA ASN A 28 -3.93 -7.84 1.82
C ASN A 28 -4.71 -8.88 2.62
N ASN A 29 -4.22 -9.26 3.80
CA ASN A 29 -4.93 -10.19 4.67
C ASN A 29 -6.29 -9.64 5.10
N LYS A 30 -6.38 -8.35 5.48
CA LYS A 30 -7.67 -7.72 5.79
C LYS A 30 -8.67 -7.74 4.65
N LEU A 31 -8.22 -7.45 3.42
CA LEU A 31 -9.08 -7.51 2.23
C LEU A 31 -9.51 -8.94 1.91
N TYR A 32 -8.61 -9.91 2.10
CA TYR A 32 -8.92 -11.33 1.94
C TYR A 32 -9.98 -11.79 2.95
N LEU A 33 -9.82 -11.46 4.23
CA LEU A 33 -10.77 -11.77 5.29
C LEU A 33 -12.16 -11.18 5.01
N ALA A 34 -12.22 -9.90 4.63
CA ALA A 34 -13.49 -9.26 4.27
C ALA A 34 -14.19 -9.99 3.10
N LYS A 35 -13.42 -10.41 2.09
CA LYS A 35 -13.95 -11.16 0.95
C LYS A 35 -14.52 -12.53 1.37
N ILE A 36 -13.80 -13.30 2.19
CA ILE A 36 -14.26 -14.65 2.59
C ILE A 36 -15.46 -14.59 3.56
N ASN A 37 -15.56 -13.52 4.35
CA ASN A 37 -16.67 -13.32 5.28
C ASN A 37 -17.92 -12.72 4.60
N GLY A 38 -17.85 -12.37 3.32
CA GLY A 38 -18.94 -11.67 2.63
C GLY A 38 -19.15 -10.23 3.13
N GLU A 39 -18.13 -9.63 3.72
CA GLU A 39 -18.17 -8.25 4.22
C GLU A 39 -17.89 -7.23 3.10
N PRO A 40 -18.41 -5.99 3.23
CA PRO A 40 -18.04 -4.91 2.33
C PRO A 40 -16.53 -4.66 2.33
N VAL A 41 -15.97 -4.35 1.15
CA VAL A 41 -14.54 -4.01 1.03
C VAL A 41 -14.24 -2.75 1.84
N PRO A 42 -13.36 -2.82 2.87
CA PRO A 42 -13.05 -1.64 3.66
C PRO A 42 -12.27 -0.63 2.81
N PHE A 43 -12.91 0.50 2.47
CA PHE A 43 -12.38 1.49 1.52
C PHE A 43 -10.97 1.98 1.89
N LEU A 44 -10.73 2.30 3.17
CA LEU A 44 -9.43 2.78 3.63
C LEU A 44 -8.35 1.70 3.51
N THR A 45 -8.68 0.45 3.81
CA THR A 45 -7.76 -0.69 3.63
C THR A 45 -7.36 -0.83 2.16
N TYR A 46 -8.34 -0.80 1.25
CA TYR A 46 -8.08 -0.86 -0.19
C TYR A 46 -7.23 0.32 -0.67
N ARG A 47 -7.62 1.55 -0.32
CA ARG A 47 -6.94 2.77 -0.74
C ARG A 47 -5.50 2.82 -0.24
N ASN A 48 -5.28 2.51 1.04
CA ASN A 48 -3.95 2.55 1.64
C ASN A 48 -3.04 1.48 1.03
N ARG A 49 -3.56 0.27 0.77
CA ARG A 49 -2.80 -0.77 0.06
C ARG A 49 -2.31 -0.26 -1.29
N ARG A 50 -3.18 0.36 -2.08
CA ARG A 50 -2.80 0.90 -3.41
C ARG A 50 -1.75 2.00 -3.33
N ILE A 51 -1.79 2.84 -2.30
CA ILE A 51 -0.78 3.87 -2.07
C ILE A 51 0.56 3.24 -1.68
N PHE A 52 0.56 2.27 -0.77
CA PHE A 52 1.78 1.61 -0.32
C PHE A 52 2.42 0.74 -1.40
N GLU A 53 1.63 0.01 -2.19
CA GLU A 53 2.13 -0.69 -3.38
C GLU A 53 2.81 0.26 -4.37
N ALA A 54 2.20 1.41 -4.62
CA ALA A 54 2.79 2.42 -5.49
C ALA A 54 4.06 3.04 -4.88
N THR A 55 4.10 3.20 -3.57
CA THR A 55 5.26 3.70 -2.81
C THR A 55 6.43 2.72 -2.92
N LEU A 56 6.16 1.43 -2.66
CA LEU A 56 7.16 0.36 -2.74
C LEU A 56 7.72 0.27 -4.15
N ARG A 57 6.83 0.30 -5.16
CA ARG A 57 7.23 0.27 -6.56
C ARG A 57 8.18 1.42 -6.94
N ILE A 58 7.93 2.64 -6.44
CA ILE A 58 8.82 3.79 -6.67
C ILE A 58 10.18 3.59 -5.99
N ARG A 59 10.21 3.02 -4.78
CA ARG A 59 11.46 2.75 -4.06
C ARG A 59 12.30 1.65 -4.72
N THR A 60 11.65 0.63 -5.29
CA THR A 60 12.34 -0.50 -5.95
C THR A 60 12.67 -0.24 -7.41
N ASP A 61 11.88 0.59 -8.10
CA ASP A 61 12.08 1.01 -9.49
C ASP A 61 11.72 2.51 -9.64
N PRO A 62 12.72 3.41 -9.54
CA PRO A 62 12.52 4.85 -9.65
C PRO A 62 11.95 5.30 -11.00
N PHE A 63 12.01 4.45 -12.03
CA PHE A 63 11.52 4.73 -13.38
C PHE A 63 10.10 4.20 -13.63
N ALA A 64 9.46 3.61 -12.60
CA ALA A 64 8.10 3.08 -12.73
C ALA A 64 7.07 4.20 -13.03
N PRO A 65 6.17 4.01 -14.02
CA PRO A 65 5.26 5.05 -14.56
C PRO A 65 4.13 5.53 -13.61
#